data_AF-A0A9E3A3W9-F1
#
_entry.id   AF-A0A9E3A3W9-F1
#
_cell.length_a   1.000
_cell.length_b   1.000
_cell.length_c   1.000
_cell.angle_alpha   90.00
_cell.angle_beta   90.00
_cell.angle_gamma   90.00
#
_symmetry.space_group_name_H-M   'P 1'
#
loop_
_entity.id
_entity.type
_entity.pdbx_description
1 polymer ?
#
loop_
_entity_poly.entity_id
_entity_poly.type
_entity_poly.pdbx_seq_one_letter_code
_entity_poly.pdbx_strand_id
1 'polypeptide(L)'
;MRVNRLVRTVAFAYCFLTIGIYLWGRDVGAGAWSLLVLQFLVYPHLVYWRAIRSARPARAELDNLFLDSAFLGAWITYLGFPIWISYSMIAAATLNAAVYRGWQGVTLGLVCSAVGAFLWALVGGFYVNLETQPLVTLLCSLGSLGYLSGVGVVVWRQNRYIAAARDELLASEERYRLIAENADDLVAMLDHEGRWLYTSPSYARVLAPESIAIGADAFKHIHPDDAEHAHAVIARAAATGKPRELALRVVDSQGRIRQYRSHVHAVTTGAPPYKVILVSQDVTDLKESEEKMLLAAHALEGMTEAIMITSADGTIVTVNRAFSDITGHARDDVLGQPEKTIRSGLRPPEFYDEAYATVLREG
;
A
#
# COMPACT_ATOMS: atom_id res chain seq x y z
N MET A 1 -18.48 13.46 -11.56
CA MET A 1 -19.59 14.45 -11.50
C MET A 1 -19.41 15.68 -12.41
N ARG A 2 -18.36 16.50 -12.30
CA ARG A 2 -18.19 17.68 -13.19
C ARG A 2 -18.05 17.32 -14.68
N VAL A 3 -17.29 16.26 -14.98
CA VAL A 3 -17.12 15.77 -16.36
C VAL A 3 -18.43 15.20 -16.93
N ASN A 4 -19.20 14.44 -16.14
CA ASN A 4 -20.51 13.92 -16.54
C ASN A 4 -21.52 15.04 -16.88
N ARG A 5 -21.50 16.15 -16.13
CA ARG A 5 -22.37 17.31 -16.44
C ARG A 5 -22.05 17.89 -17.81
N LEU A 6 -20.77 18.15 -18.09
CA LEU A 6 -20.36 18.82 -19.33
C LEU A 6 -20.70 17.95 -20.55
N VAL A 7 -20.37 16.67 -20.49
CA VAL A 7 -20.69 15.71 -21.57
C VAL A 7 -22.19 15.64 -21.82
N ARG A 8 -23.00 15.58 -20.75
CA ARG A 8 -24.46 15.51 -20.87
C ARG A 8 -25.06 16.80 -21.44
N THR A 9 -24.64 17.97 -20.95
CA THR A 9 -25.12 19.27 -21.45
C THR A 9 -24.77 19.45 -22.93
N VAL A 10 -23.56 19.11 -23.34
CA VAL A 10 -23.14 19.20 -24.76
C VAL A 10 -23.95 18.24 -25.63
N ALA A 11 -24.13 16.98 -25.19
CA ALA A 11 -24.90 15.99 -25.96
C ALA A 11 -26.37 16.40 -26.13
N PHE A 12 -27.01 16.90 -25.07
CA PHE A 12 -28.41 17.37 -25.14
C PHE A 12 -28.55 18.65 -25.97
N ALA A 13 -27.60 19.60 -25.87
CA ALA A 13 -27.56 20.78 -26.73
C ALA A 13 -27.36 20.41 -28.21
N TYR A 14 -26.58 19.36 -28.49
CA TYR A 14 -26.44 18.82 -29.85
C TYR A 14 -27.76 18.23 -30.37
N CYS A 15 -28.48 17.47 -29.53
CA CYS A 15 -29.81 16.96 -29.87
C CYS A 15 -30.83 18.10 -30.09
N PHE A 16 -30.77 19.17 -29.28
CA PHE A 16 -31.59 20.36 -29.48
C PHE A 16 -31.39 20.95 -30.88
N LEU A 17 -30.13 21.11 -31.31
CA LEU A 17 -29.79 21.65 -32.61
C LEU A 17 -30.32 20.76 -33.75
N THR A 18 -30.08 19.45 -33.69
CA THR A 18 -30.47 18.53 -34.77
C THR A 18 -31.98 18.39 -34.89
N ILE A 19 -32.70 18.27 -33.78
CA ILE A 19 -34.17 18.20 -33.77
C ILE A 19 -34.76 19.55 -34.17
N GLY A 20 -34.17 20.67 -33.72
CA GLY A 20 -34.59 22.01 -34.12
C GLY A 20 -34.51 22.22 -35.63
N ILE A 21 -33.41 21.80 -36.28
CA ILE A 21 -33.27 21.86 -37.75
C ILE A 21 -34.28 20.94 -38.44
N TYR A 22 -34.55 19.75 -37.87
CA TYR A 22 -35.54 18.83 -38.42
C TYR A 22 -36.97 19.38 -38.38
N LEU A 23 -37.32 20.09 -37.31
CA LEU A 23 -38.61 20.76 -37.14
C LEU A 23 -38.68 22.09 -37.91
N TRP A 24 -37.53 22.67 -38.27
CA TRP A 24 -37.46 23.92 -39.01
C TRP A 24 -38.09 23.77 -40.41
N GLY A 25 -39.06 24.63 -40.72
CA GLY A 25 -39.83 24.56 -41.96
C GLY A 25 -40.99 23.56 -41.94
N ARG A 26 -41.25 22.89 -40.81
CA ARG A 26 -42.51 22.17 -40.56
C ARG A 26 -43.47 23.08 -39.78
N ASP A 27 -44.78 22.94 -40.02
CA ASP A 27 -45.80 23.74 -39.34
C ASP A 27 -46.05 23.21 -37.92
N VAL A 28 -45.07 23.43 -37.03
CA VAL A 28 -45.09 22.95 -35.65
C VAL A 28 -45.47 24.08 -34.71
N GLY A 29 -46.48 23.86 -33.88
CA GLY A 29 -46.97 24.88 -32.94
C GLY A 29 -45.93 25.29 -31.88
N ALA A 30 -46.12 26.48 -31.27
CA ALA A 30 -45.21 27.03 -30.25
C ALA A 30 -44.98 26.12 -29.02
N GLY A 31 -45.94 25.24 -28.72
CA GLY A 31 -45.81 24.23 -27.66
C GLY A 31 -44.68 23.23 -27.91
N ALA A 32 -44.46 22.80 -29.16
CA ALA A 32 -43.40 21.86 -29.52
C ALA A 32 -42.01 22.47 -29.31
N TRP A 33 -41.83 23.74 -29.69
CA TRP A 33 -40.60 24.50 -29.45
C TRP A 33 -40.33 24.71 -27.96
N SER A 34 -41.37 24.99 -27.18
CA SER A 34 -41.26 25.13 -25.73
C SER A 34 -40.83 23.81 -25.07
N LEU A 35 -41.42 22.69 -25.47
CA LEU A 35 -41.03 21.36 -25.01
C LEU A 35 -39.60 21.01 -25.40
N LEU A 36 -39.17 21.38 -26.62
CA LEU A 36 -37.81 21.16 -27.09
C LEU A 36 -36.77 21.90 -26.22
N VAL A 37 -37.01 23.17 -25.93
CA VAL A 37 -36.15 23.98 -25.04
C VAL A 37 -36.13 23.41 -23.63
N LEU A 38 -37.31 23.09 -23.08
CA LEU A 38 -37.42 22.58 -21.72
C LEU A 38 -36.70 21.24 -21.56
N GLN A 39 -36.85 20.32 -22.51
CA GLN A 39 -36.24 19.00 -22.43
C GLN A 39 -34.74 18.97 -22.73
N PHE A 40 -34.26 19.77 -23.69
CA PHE A 40 -32.87 19.65 -24.14
C PHE A 40 -31.93 20.72 -23.59
N LEU A 41 -32.45 21.86 -23.13
CA LEU A 41 -31.63 22.93 -22.54
C LEU A 41 -31.83 23.05 -21.03
N VAL A 42 -33.06 22.92 -20.52
CA VAL A 42 -33.35 23.14 -19.08
C VAL A 42 -33.20 21.85 -18.27
N TYR A 43 -33.82 20.77 -18.71
CA TYR A 43 -33.89 19.48 -18.00
C TYR A 43 -32.52 18.89 -17.59
N PRO A 44 -31.45 18.90 -18.43
CA PRO A 44 -30.15 18.37 -18.02
C PRO A 44 -29.56 19.07 -16.78
N HIS A 45 -29.87 20.36 -16.59
CA HIS A 45 -29.44 21.13 -15.41
C HIS A 45 -30.27 20.80 -14.17
N LEU A 46 -31.58 20.63 -14.31
CA LEU A 46 -32.48 20.24 -13.22
C LEU A 46 -32.08 18.87 -12.65
N VAL A 47 -31.79 17.93 -13.54
CA VAL A 47 -31.44 16.58 -13.17
C VAL A 47 -30.06 16.49 -12.52
N TYR A 48 -29.09 17.27 -13.00
CA TYR A 48 -27.81 17.44 -12.32
C TYR A 48 -27.97 17.97 -10.89
N TRP A 49 -28.83 18.97 -10.72
CA TRP A 49 -29.11 19.55 -9.41
C TRP A 49 -29.75 18.53 -8.45
N ARG A 50 -30.70 17.72 -8.95
CA ARG A 50 -31.25 16.57 -8.21
C ARG A 50 -30.18 15.55 -7.82
N ALA A 51 -29.26 15.22 -8.73
CA ALA A 51 -28.22 14.22 -8.48
C ALA A 51 -27.26 14.65 -7.35
N ILE A 52 -26.88 15.93 -7.30
CA ILE A 52 -25.99 16.47 -6.25
C ILE A 52 -26.65 16.50 -4.88
N ARG A 53 -27.97 16.77 -4.83
CA ARG A 53 -28.72 16.84 -3.57
C ARG A 53 -29.19 15.47 -3.07
N SER A 54 -28.98 14.41 -3.84
CA SER A 54 -29.37 13.05 -3.46
C SER A 54 -28.41 12.48 -2.41
N ALA A 55 -28.94 11.80 -1.39
CA ALA A 55 -28.16 11.03 -0.43
C ALA A 55 -27.34 9.90 -1.09
N ARG A 56 -27.72 9.49 -2.30
CA ARG A 56 -27.01 8.48 -3.11
C ARG A 56 -26.80 9.00 -4.54
N PRO A 57 -25.75 9.82 -4.78
CA PRO A 57 -25.57 10.49 -6.05
C PRO A 57 -25.37 9.54 -7.25
N ALA A 58 -24.62 8.45 -7.08
CA ALA A 58 -24.39 7.47 -8.14
C ALA A 58 -25.67 6.76 -8.59
N ARG A 59 -26.55 6.43 -7.64
CA ARG A 59 -27.86 5.83 -7.95
C ARG A 59 -28.78 6.82 -8.64
N ALA A 60 -28.78 8.08 -8.21
CA ALA A 60 -29.52 9.13 -8.87
C ALA A 60 -29.04 9.35 -10.32
N GLU A 61 -27.73 9.32 -10.60
CA GLU A 61 -27.22 9.40 -11.98
C GLU A 61 -27.72 8.24 -12.86
N LEU A 62 -27.81 7.02 -12.32
CA LEU A 62 -28.37 5.87 -13.05
C LEU A 62 -29.87 6.03 -13.32
N ASP A 63 -30.66 6.44 -12.33
CA ASP A 63 -32.10 6.66 -12.51
C ASP A 63 -32.37 7.71 -13.59
N ASN A 64 -31.53 8.75 -13.63
CA ASN A 64 -31.59 9.80 -14.64
C ASN A 64 -31.29 9.29 -16.05
N LEU A 65 -30.38 8.32 -16.21
CA LEU A 65 -30.03 7.73 -17.49
C LEU A 65 -31.20 6.93 -18.09
N PHE A 66 -31.94 6.21 -17.25
CA PHE A 66 -33.13 5.48 -17.70
C PHE A 66 -34.30 6.40 -18.01
N LEU A 67 -34.45 7.47 -17.24
CA LEU A 67 -35.44 8.51 -17.50
C LEU A 67 -35.14 9.27 -18.81
N ASP A 68 -33.86 9.52 -19.10
CA ASP A 68 -33.41 10.04 -20.40
C ASP A 68 -33.81 9.09 -21.53
N SER A 69 -33.55 7.79 -21.37
CA SER A 69 -33.90 6.78 -22.38
C SER A 69 -35.41 6.80 -22.70
N ALA A 70 -36.26 6.90 -21.68
CA ALA A 70 -37.70 7.03 -21.86
C ALA A 70 -38.10 8.32 -22.61
N PHE A 71 -37.52 9.47 -22.24
CA PHE A 71 -37.81 10.73 -22.95
C PHE A 71 -37.33 10.72 -24.39
N LEU A 72 -36.16 10.16 -24.66
CA LEU A 72 -35.65 10.00 -26.03
C LEU A 72 -36.59 9.11 -26.84
N GLY A 73 -37.10 8.02 -26.27
CA GLY A 73 -38.14 7.18 -26.88
C GLY A 73 -39.41 7.94 -27.24
N ALA A 74 -39.92 8.76 -26.33
CA ALA A 74 -41.10 9.60 -26.59
C ALA A 74 -40.86 10.61 -27.73
N TRP A 75 -39.67 11.24 -27.77
CA TRP A 75 -39.30 12.15 -28.86
C TRP A 75 -39.17 11.44 -30.21
N ILE A 76 -38.61 10.23 -30.24
CA ILE A 76 -38.53 9.43 -31.47
C ILE A 76 -39.92 9.20 -32.06
N THR A 77 -40.90 8.83 -31.21
CA THR A 77 -42.29 8.63 -31.65
C THR A 77 -42.97 9.94 -32.04
N TYR A 78 -42.76 11.02 -31.26
CA TYR A 78 -43.28 12.34 -31.60
C TYR A 78 -42.79 12.85 -32.95
N LEU A 79 -41.55 12.56 -33.34
CA LEU A 79 -40.99 12.99 -34.61
C LEU A 79 -41.40 12.09 -35.78
N GLY A 80 -42.04 10.96 -35.52
CA GLY A 80 -42.44 9.97 -36.52
C GLY A 80 -41.33 9.01 -36.93
N PHE A 81 -40.40 8.65 -36.03
CA PHE A 81 -39.29 7.74 -36.30
C PHE A 81 -38.37 8.13 -37.47
N PRO A 82 -37.83 9.38 -37.52
CA PRO A 82 -36.87 9.75 -38.56
C PRO A 82 -35.60 8.89 -38.39
N ILE A 83 -35.15 8.22 -39.46
CA ILE A 83 -34.15 7.12 -39.35
C ILE A 83 -32.91 7.56 -38.57
N TRP A 84 -32.27 8.65 -39.00
CA TRP A 84 -30.98 9.08 -38.45
C TRP A 84 -31.08 9.66 -37.05
N ILE A 85 -32.17 10.35 -36.72
CA ILE A 85 -32.43 10.86 -35.37
C ILE A 85 -32.68 9.70 -34.41
N SER A 86 -33.54 8.76 -34.82
CA SER A 86 -33.89 7.58 -34.03
C SER A 86 -32.68 6.70 -33.75
N TYR A 87 -31.87 6.42 -34.77
CA TYR A 87 -30.62 5.69 -34.64
C TYR A 87 -29.67 6.37 -33.65
N SER A 88 -29.41 7.66 -33.82
CA SER A 88 -28.46 8.41 -32.98
C SER A 88 -28.89 8.42 -31.51
N MET A 89 -30.18 8.63 -31.24
CA MET A 89 -30.73 8.69 -29.88
C MET A 89 -30.71 7.31 -29.20
N ILE A 90 -31.09 6.24 -29.91
CA ILE A 90 -31.06 4.87 -29.37
C ILE A 90 -29.61 4.41 -29.15
N ALA A 91 -28.71 4.69 -30.10
CA ALA A 91 -27.29 4.36 -29.96
C ALA A 91 -26.68 5.07 -28.76
N ALA A 92 -26.94 6.37 -28.59
CA ALA A 92 -26.46 7.13 -27.45
C ALA A 92 -27.01 6.59 -26.11
N ALA A 93 -28.32 6.33 -26.03
CA ALA A 93 -28.95 5.79 -24.82
C ALA A 93 -28.37 4.42 -24.42
N THR A 94 -28.23 3.52 -25.39
CA THR A 94 -27.73 2.15 -25.15
C THR A 94 -26.24 2.11 -24.84
N LEU A 95 -25.41 2.89 -25.53
CA LEU A 95 -23.99 3.02 -25.23
C LEU A 95 -23.75 3.57 -23.83
N ASN A 96 -24.48 4.62 -23.46
CA ASN A 96 -24.38 5.19 -22.12
C ASN A 96 -24.77 4.15 -21.07
N ALA A 97 -25.88 3.42 -21.29
CA ALA A 97 -26.32 2.36 -20.38
C ALA A 97 -25.30 1.20 -20.29
N ALA A 98 -24.66 0.84 -21.41
CA ALA A 98 -23.63 -0.19 -21.46
C ALA A 98 -22.41 0.15 -20.61
N VAL A 99 -21.95 1.41 -20.67
CA VAL A 99 -20.80 1.88 -19.89
C VAL A 99 -21.04 1.75 -18.38
N TYR A 100 -22.27 1.97 -17.91
CA TYR A 100 -22.58 1.98 -16.48
C TYR A 100 -23.10 0.64 -15.92
N ARG A 101 -23.80 -0.17 -16.71
CA ARG A 101 -24.43 -1.43 -16.25
C ARG A 101 -24.23 -2.61 -17.19
N GLY A 102 -23.34 -2.49 -18.19
CA GLY A 102 -23.11 -3.53 -19.18
C GLY A 102 -24.40 -3.90 -19.93
N TRP A 103 -24.55 -5.18 -20.27
CA TRP A 103 -25.70 -5.69 -21.04
C TRP A 103 -27.05 -5.53 -20.34
N GLN A 104 -27.09 -5.58 -19.01
CA GLN A 104 -28.31 -5.29 -18.24
C GLN A 104 -28.74 -3.83 -18.39
N GLY A 105 -27.78 -2.92 -18.48
CA GLY A 105 -28.04 -1.51 -18.79
C GLY A 105 -28.66 -1.33 -20.16
N VAL A 106 -28.08 -1.97 -21.18
CA VAL A 106 -28.57 -1.90 -22.57
C VAL A 106 -30.03 -2.35 -22.67
N THR A 107 -30.34 -3.51 -22.10
CA THR A 107 -31.70 -4.06 -22.13
C THR A 107 -32.70 -3.15 -21.40
N LEU A 108 -32.36 -2.67 -20.21
CA LEU A 108 -33.23 -1.76 -19.46
C LEU A 108 -33.40 -0.41 -20.18
N GLY A 109 -32.35 0.12 -20.79
CA GLY A 109 -32.41 1.35 -21.58
C GLY A 109 -33.34 1.21 -22.78
N LEU A 110 -33.24 0.11 -23.54
CA LEU A 110 -34.15 -0.19 -24.65
C LEU A 110 -35.60 -0.32 -24.19
N VAL A 111 -35.84 -1.00 -23.05
CA VAL A 111 -37.18 -1.12 -22.46
C VAL A 111 -37.71 0.25 -22.07
N CYS A 112 -36.91 1.11 -21.42
CA CYS A 112 -37.32 2.47 -21.07
C CYS A 112 -37.67 3.30 -22.31
N SER A 113 -36.84 3.24 -23.37
CA SER A 113 -37.13 3.90 -24.64
C SER A 113 -38.42 3.40 -25.28
N ALA A 114 -38.66 2.07 -25.26
CA ALA A 114 -39.90 1.48 -25.78
C ALA A 114 -41.13 1.92 -24.97
N VAL A 115 -41.03 1.98 -23.64
CA VAL A 115 -42.09 2.48 -22.76
C VAL A 115 -42.40 3.95 -23.06
N GLY A 116 -41.37 4.79 -23.20
CA GLY A 116 -41.56 6.21 -23.55
C GLY A 116 -42.22 6.40 -24.92
N ALA A 117 -41.79 5.63 -25.91
CA ALA A 117 -42.39 5.61 -27.24
C ALA A 117 -43.88 5.19 -27.20
N PHE A 118 -44.18 4.12 -26.44
CA PHE A 118 -45.53 3.62 -26.28
C PHE A 118 -46.46 4.63 -25.58
N LEU A 119 -46.00 5.23 -24.48
CA LEU A 119 -46.76 6.25 -23.76
C LEU A 119 -47.07 7.47 -24.63
N TRP A 120 -46.13 7.89 -25.48
CA TRP A 120 -46.39 8.97 -26.42
C TRP A 120 -47.38 8.55 -27.50
N ALA A 121 -47.25 7.34 -28.06
CA ALA A 121 -48.16 6.84 -29.10
C ALA A 121 -49.62 6.81 -28.63
N LEU A 122 -49.88 6.55 -27.35
CA LEU A 122 -51.22 6.59 -26.76
C LEU A 122 -51.83 8.01 -26.73
N VAL A 123 -51.02 9.05 -26.57
CA VAL A 123 -51.48 10.44 -26.39
C VAL A 123 -51.42 11.23 -27.69
N GLY A 124 -50.30 11.17 -28.39
CA GLY A 124 -50.02 11.94 -29.61
C GLY A 124 -50.34 11.20 -30.92
N GLY A 125 -50.77 9.94 -30.83
CA GLY A 125 -51.02 9.06 -31.97
C GLY A 125 -49.73 8.45 -32.53
N PHE A 126 -49.90 7.60 -33.54
CA PHE A 126 -48.82 6.89 -34.20
C PHE A 126 -48.75 7.26 -35.68
N TYR A 127 -47.61 7.82 -36.10
CA TYR A 127 -47.32 8.04 -37.51
C TYR A 127 -45.84 7.77 -37.78
N VAL A 128 -45.51 7.47 -39.04
CA VAL A 128 -44.15 7.11 -39.45
C VAL A 128 -43.73 8.01 -40.62
N ASN A 129 -42.65 8.75 -40.40
CA ASN A 129 -41.93 9.57 -41.37
C ASN A 129 -40.43 9.28 -41.24
N LEU A 130 -39.96 8.38 -42.09
CA LEU A 130 -38.57 7.90 -42.07
C LEU A 130 -37.58 8.91 -42.66
N GLU A 131 -38.05 9.92 -43.38
CA GLU A 131 -37.21 10.84 -44.14
C GLU A 131 -36.52 11.86 -43.23
N THR A 132 -35.24 12.11 -43.53
CA THR A 132 -34.44 13.16 -42.90
C THR A 132 -33.79 14.05 -43.95
N GLN A 133 -33.80 15.36 -43.71
CA GLN A 133 -33.13 16.34 -44.56
C GLN A 133 -31.62 16.03 -44.65
N PRO A 134 -30.93 16.30 -45.77
CA PRO A 134 -29.51 15.99 -45.94
C PRO A 134 -28.62 16.55 -44.83
N LEU A 135 -28.90 17.78 -44.37
CA LEU A 135 -28.17 18.42 -43.28
C LEU A 135 -28.35 17.69 -41.95
N VAL A 136 -29.57 17.26 -41.61
CA VAL A 136 -29.87 16.51 -40.38
C VAL A 136 -29.19 15.15 -40.40
N THR A 137 -29.22 14.47 -41.56
CA THR A 137 -28.51 13.20 -41.78
C THR A 137 -27.01 13.36 -41.55
N LEU A 138 -26.39 14.39 -42.12
CA LEU A 138 -24.96 14.68 -41.95
C LEU A 138 -24.60 14.98 -40.49
N LEU A 139 -25.41 15.77 -39.80
CA LEU A 139 -25.19 16.05 -38.38
C LEU A 139 -25.32 14.77 -37.54
N CYS A 140 -26.39 14.00 -37.72
CA CYS A 140 -26.59 12.76 -36.95
C CYS A 140 -25.47 11.73 -37.17
N SER A 141 -24.95 11.60 -38.40
CA SER A 141 -23.84 10.69 -38.69
C SER A 141 -22.53 11.15 -38.06
N LEU A 142 -22.18 12.43 -38.17
CA LEU A 142 -20.99 13.01 -37.53
C LEU A 142 -21.08 12.98 -36.00
N GLY A 143 -22.25 13.29 -35.44
CA GLY A 143 -22.52 13.22 -34.00
C GLY A 143 -22.40 11.80 -33.46
N SER A 144 -22.95 10.81 -34.17
CA SER A 144 -22.83 9.39 -33.79
C SER A 144 -21.38 8.92 -33.83
N LEU A 145 -20.62 9.27 -34.87
CA LEU A 145 -19.20 8.93 -34.98
C LEU A 145 -18.37 9.59 -33.87
N GLY A 146 -18.59 10.88 -33.62
CA GLY A 146 -17.91 11.62 -32.55
C GLY A 146 -18.23 11.07 -31.17
N TYR A 147 -19.49 10.68 -30.93
CA TYR A 147 -19.92 10.09 -29.68
C TYR A 147 -19.31 8.71 -29.44
N LEU A 148 -19.35 7.82 -30.45
CA LEU A 148 -18.73 6.49 -30.39
C LEU A 148 -17.22 6.58 -30.11
N SER A 149 -16.51 7.45 -30.85
CA SER A 149 -15.09 7.70 -30.63
C SER A 149 -14.82 8.26 -29.23
N GLY A 150 -15.64 9.21 -28.77
CA GLY A 150 -15.53 9.81 -27.44
C GLY A 150 -15.69 8.78 -26.33
N VAL A 151 -16.74 7.95 -26.38
CA VAL A 151 -16.97 6.85 -25.44
C VAL A 151 -15.81 5.85 -25.50
N GLY A 152 -15.36 5.48 -26.70
CA GLY A 152 -14.22 4.58 -26.89
C GLY A 152 -12.94 5.09 -26.21
N VAL A 153 -12.62 6.39 -26.36
CA VAL A 153 -11.47 7.02 -25.69
C VAL A 153 -11.63 7.03 -24.18
N VAL A 154 -12.82 7.32 -23.66
CA VAL A 154 -13.09 7.31 -22.22
C VAL A 154 -12.90 5.90 -21.64
N VAL A 155 -13.48 4.88 -22.26
CA VAL A 155 -13.34 3.49 -21.85
C VAL A 155 -11.89 3.03 -21.94
N TRP A 156 -11.19 3.38 -23.03
CA TRP A 156 -9.77 3.05 -23.18
C TRP A 156 -8.90 3.70 -22.08
N ARG A 157 -9.14 4.99 -21.76
CA ARG A 157 -8.44 5.68 -20.67
C ARG A 157 -8.73 5.04 -19.32
N GLN A 158 -9.98 4.71 -19.05
CA GLN A 158 -10.38 4.06 -17.79
C GLN A 158 -9.73 2.69 -17.65
N ASN A 159 -9.75 1.86 -18.69
CA ASN A 159 -9.10 0.55 -18.68
C ASN A 159 -7.59 0.66 -18.48
N ARG A 160 -6.94 1.62 -19.13
CA ARG A 160 -5.49 1.88 -18.91
C ARG A 160 -5.18 2.34 -17.51
N TYR A 161 -6.01 3.19 -16.92
CA TYR A 161 -5.84 3.63 -15.54
C TYR A 161 -5.97 2.46 -14.56
N ILE A 162 -6.97 1.60 -14.75
CA ILE A 162 -7.18 0.40 -13.92
C ILE A 162 -5.99 -0.55 -14.04
N ALA A 163 -5.50 -0.79 -15.26
CA ALA A 163 -4.32 -1.63 -15.49
C ALA A 163 -3.07 -1.07 -14.80
N ALA A 164 -2.79 0.24 -14.97
CA ALA A 164 -1.65 0.87 -14.33
C ALA A 164 -1.73 0.84 -12.79
N ALA A 165 -2.90 1.08 -12.21
CA ALA A 165 -3.10 1.01 -10.76
C ALA A 165 -2.91 -0.43 -10.22
N ARG A 166 -3.30 -1.44 -11.00
CA ARG A 166 -3.05 -2.84 -10.66
C ARG A 166 -1.56 -3.18 -10.74
N ASP A 167 -0.87 -2.74 -11.78
CA ASP A 167 0.56 -2.99 -11.96
C ASP A 167 1.38 -2.29 -10.86
N GLU A 168 0.99 -1.07 -10.47
CA GLU A 168 1.60 -0.35 -9.35
C GLU A 168 1.37 -1.06 -8.01
N LEU A 169 0.15 -1.57 -7.78
CA LEU A 169 -0.16 -2.37 -6.58
C LEU A 169 0.72 -3.63 -6.51
N LEU A 170 0.78 -4.40 -7.61
CA LEU A 170 1.60 -5.61 -7.68
C LEU A 170 3.09 -5.30 -7.49
N ALA A 171 3.60 -4.25 -8.13
CA ALA A 171 4.98 -3.82 -7.97
C ALA A 171 5.29 -3.36 -6.54
N SER A 172 4.33 -2.71 -5.87
CA SER A 172 4.47 -2.32 -4.47
C SER A 172 4.44 -3.53 -3.54
N GLU A 173 3.52 -4.48 -3.75
CA GLU A 173 3.46 -5.73 -2.98
C GLU A 173 4.74 -6.54 -3.11
N GLU A 174 5.27 -6.69 -4.33
CA GLU A 174 6.53 -7.39 -4.57
C GLU A 174 7.72 -6.67 -3.96
N ARG A 175 7.76 -5.34 -4.02
CA ARG A 175 8.79 -4.55 -3.33
C ARG A 175 8.74 -4.76 -1.82
N TYR A 176 7.56 -4.74 -1.20
CA TYR A 176 7.42 -5.01 0.22
C TYR A 176 7.83 -6.44 0.57
N ARG A 177 7.47 -7.42 -0.28
CA ARG A 177 7.90 -8.81 -0.12
C ARG A 177 9.42 -8.93 -0.16
N LEU A 178 10.10 -8.31 -1.14
CA LEU A 178 11.56 -8.35 -1.27
C LEU A 178 12.29 -7.67 -0.10
N ILE A 179 11.77 -6.55 0.42
CA ILE A 179 12.33 -5.89 1.61
C ILE A 179 12.19 -6.81 2.83
N ALA A 180 11.04 -7.46 2.99
CA ALA A 180 10.80 -8.39 4.09
C ALA A 180 11.57 -9.72 3.95
N GLU A 181 11.90 -10.16 2.73
CA GLU A 181 12.63 -11.40 2.44
C GLU A 181 14.16 -11.24 2.54
N ASN A 182 14.69 -10.05 2.22
CA ASN A 182 16.14 -9.79 2.23
C ASN A 182 16.63 -9.11 3.52
N ALA A 183 15.75 -8.68 4.42
CA ALA A 183 16.14 -8.32 5.76
C ALA A 183 16.40 -9.61 6.57
N ASP A 184 17.56 -9.70 7.23
CA ASP A 184 17.82 -10.75 8.22
C ASP A 184 16.91 -10.60 9.46
N ASP A 185 16.24 -9.46 9.59
CA ASP A 185 15.24 -9.21 10.61
C ASP A 185 13.98 -10.07 10.38
N LEU A 186 13.51 -10.65 11.47
CA LEU A 186 12.27 -11.41 11.52
C LEU A 186 11.10 -10.46 11.76
N VAL A 187 10.19 -10.36 10.80
CA VAL A 187 9.00 -9.51 10.91
C VAL A 187 7.77 -10.37 11.11
N ALA A 188 6.99 -10.08 12.14
CA ALA A 188 5.73 -10.77 12.39
C ALA A 188 4.64 -9.82 12.84
N MET A 189 3.39 -10.25 12.67
CA MET A 189 2.23 -9.60 13.24
C MET A 189 1.51 -10.61 14.13
N LEU A 190 1.12 -10.19 15.33
CA LEU A 190 0.35 -10.98 16.27
C LEU A 190 -1.03 -10.37 16.51
N ASP A 191 -1.99 -11.23 16.82
CA ASP A 191 -3.26 -10.80 17.40
C ASP A 191 -3.13 -10.55 18.91
N HIS A 192 -4.24 -10.15 19.53
CA HIS A 192 -4.33 -9.91 20.97
C HIS A 192 -4.09 -11.14 21.87
N GLU A 193 -4.18 -12.35 21.31
CA GLU A 193 -3.97 -13.62 22.01
C GLU A 193 -2.53 -14.14 21.82
N GLY A 194 -1.70 -13.46 21.04
CA GLY A 194 -0.34 -13.90 20.75
C GLY A 194 -0.20 -14.86 19.58
N ARG A 195 -1.23 -15.01 18.74
CA ARG A 195 -1.18 -15.90 17.59
C ARG A 195 -0.65 -15.19 16.36
N TRP A 196 0.07 -15.91 15.52
CA TRP A 196 0.58 -15.37 14.26
C TRP A 196 -0.56 -14.94 13.33
N LEU A 197 -0.59 -13.68 12.95
CA LEU A 197 -1.40 -13.15 11.84
C LEU A 197 -0.60 -13.08 10.54
N TYR A 198 0.70 -12.87 10.66
CA TYR A 198 1.65 -12.82 9.55
C TYR A 198 3.05 -13.10 10.07
N THR A 199 3.88 -13.77 9.27
CA THR A 199 5.31 -13.97 9.50
C THR A 199 6.05 -13.76 8.19
N SER A 200 7.17 -13.05 8.21
CA SER A 200 8.04 -12.92 7.04
C SER A 200 8.68 -14.28 6.70
N PRO A 201 9.04 -14.53 5.44
CA PRO A 201 9.70 -15.78 5.04
C PRO A 201 10.99 -16.08 5.80
N SER A 202 11.68 -15.04 6.31
CA SER A 202 12.89 -15.18 7.13
C SER A 202 12.67 -16.06 8.38
N TYR A 203 11.43 -16.15 8.91
CA TYR A 203 11.10 -17.04 10.03
C TYR A 203 11.33 -18.52 9.72
N ALA A 204 11.20 -18.94 8.45
CA ALA A 204 11.42 -20.34 8.04
C ALA A 204 12.88 -20.79 8.19
N ARG A 205 13.82 -19.86 8.38
CA ARG A 205 15.23 -20.17 8.68
C ARG A 205 15.46 -20.55 10.15
N VAL A 206 14.52 -20.21 11.04
CA VAL A 206 14.68 -20.30 12.49
C VAL A 206 13.68 -21.28 13.11
N LEU A 207 12.42 -21.24 12.67
CA LEU A 207 11.34 -22.06 13.19
C LEU A 207 10.78 -22.98 12.10
N ALA A 208 10.24 -24.12 12.53
CA ALA A 208 9.60 -25.07 11.62
C ALA A 208 8.30 -24.49 11.02
N PRO A 209 7.94 -24.81 9.76
CA PRO A 209 6.76 -24.27 9.08
C PRO A 209 5.45 -24.41 9.88
N GLU A 210 5.27 -25.52 10.59
CA GLU A 210 4.08 -25.79 11.39
C GLU A 210 3.96 -24.86 12.60
N SER A 211 5.09 -24.33 13.08
CA SER A 211 5.16 -23.45 14.24
C SER A 211 4.93 -21.98 13.91
N ILE A 212 5.06 -21.62 12.63
CA ILE A 212 4.85 -20.25 12.12
C ILE A 212 3.56 -20.15 11.28
N ALA A 213 2.74 -21.20 11.30
CA ALA A 213 1.44 -21.19 10.65
C ALA A 213 0.53 -20.10 11.25
N ILE A 214 -0.28 -19.46 10.39
CA ILE A 214 -1.24 -18.46 10.84
C ILE A 214 -2.19 -19.09 11.88
N GLY A 215 -2.34 -18.43 13.02
CA GLY A 215 -3.12 -18.91 14.17
C GLY A 215 -2.35 -19.78 15.16
N ALA A 216 -1.12 -20.21 14.85
CA ALA A 216 -0.26 -20.88 15.83
C ALA A 216 0.23 -19.88 16.89
N ASP A 217 0.56 -20.40 18.06
CA ASP A 217 1.01 -19.63 19.23
C ASP A 217 2.47 -19.20 19.08
N ALA A 218 2.72 -17.89 19.12
CA ALA A 218 4.04 -17.31 19.00
C ALA A 218 4.93 -17.52 20.23
N PHE A 219 4.33 -17.73 21.41
CA PHE A 219 5.06 -17.83 22.67
C PHE A 219 5.63 -19.23 22.93
N LYS A 220 5.20 -20.24 22.17
CA LYS A 220 5.60 -21.64 22.35
C LYS A 220 7.11 -21.88 22.22
N HIS A 221 7.79 -21.08 21.40
CA HIS A 221 9.24 -21.19 21.16
C HIS A 221 10.08 -20.18 21.94
N ILE A 222 9.44 -19.35 22.76
CA ILE A 222 10.16 -18.44 23.65
C ILE A 222 10.66 -19.24 24.84
N HIS A 223 11.86 -18.92 25.31
CA HIS A 223 12.43 -19.53 26.51
C HIS A 223 11.47 -19.34 27.70
N PRO A 224 11.24 -20.37 28.55
CA PRO A 224 10.23 -20.33 29.61
C PRO A 224 10.33 -19.10 30.53
N ASP A 225 11.55 -18.73 30.92
CA ASP A 225 11.81 -17.56 31.77
C ASP A 225 11.41 -16.22 31.13
N ASP A 226 11.36 -16.14 29.80
CA ASP A 226 11.14 -14.90 29.06
C ASP A 226 9.67 -14.77 28.60
N ALA A 227 8.87 -15.85 28.67
CA ALA A 227 7.51 -15.91 28.13
C ALA A 227 6.55 -14.94 28.83
N GLU A 228 6.59 -14.84 30.17
CA GLU A 228 5.75 -13.91 30.93
C GLU A 228 6.15 -12.45 30.66
N HIS A 229 7.45 -12.18 30.59
CA HIS A 229 7.97 -10.85 30.27
C HIS A 229 7.54 -10.40 28.87
N ALA A 230 7.63 -11.28 27.88
CA ALA A 230 7.22 -11.01 26.50
C ALA A 230 5.74 -10.64 26.41
N HIS A 231 4.86 -11.41 27.06
CA HIS A 231 3.43 -11.09 27.14
C HIS A 231 3.18 -9.70 27.74
N ALA A 232 3.84 -9.39 28.85
CA ALA A 232 3.68 -8.12 29.53
C ALA A 232 4.12 -6.93 28.67
N VAL A 233 5.24 -7.06 27.94
CA VAL A 233 5.74 -6.01 27.04
C VAL A 233 4.79 -5.79 25.87
N ILE A 234 4.29 -6.86 25.24
CA ILE A 234 3.34 -6.80 24.13
C ILE A 234 2.03 -6.13 24.57
N ALA A 235 1.45 -6.57 25.69
CA ALA A 235 0.22 -5.99 26.23
C ALA A 235 0.38 -4.50 26.56
N ARG A 236 1.52 -4.10 27.14
CA ARG A 236 1.82 -2.69 27.44
C ARG A 236 2.01 -1.85 26.18
N ALA A 237 2.67 -2.38 25.15
CA ALA A 237 2.82 -1.70 23.86
C ALA A 237 1.45 -1.45 23.22
N ALA A 238 0.57 -2.45 23.21
CA ALA A 238 -0.80 -2.33 22.71
C ALA A 238 -1.65 -1.31 23.50
N ALA A 239 -1.58 -1.34 24.82
CA ALA A 239 -2.35 -0.43 25.68
C ALA A 239 -1.91 1.04 25.54
N THR A 240 -0.60 1.28 25.41
CA THR A 240 -0.06 2.65 25.37
C THR A 240 0.12 3.21 23.97
N GLY A 241 0.14 2.36 22.95
CA GLY A 241 0.48 2.72 21.57
C GLY A 241 1.94 3.14 21.35
N LYS A 242 2.77 3.12 22.40
CA LYS A 242 4.18 3.50 22.31
C LYS A 242 5.04 2.28 21.98
N PRO A 243 6.01 2.41 21.06
CA PRO A 243 6.96 1.35 20.77
C PRO A 243 7.71 0.89 22.02
N ARG A 244 7.96 -0.41 22.13
CA ARG A 244 8.74 -1.01 23.22
C ARG A 244 9.80 -1.93 22.64
N GLU A 245 10.94 -1.98 23.30
CA GLU A 245 11.98 -2.95 23.01
C GLU A 245 11.79 -4.17 23.91
N LEU A 246 12.05 -5.35 23.36
CA LEU A 246 11.93 -6.64 24.01
C LEU A 246 13.14 -7.49 23.62
N ALA A 247 13.99 -7.81 24.60
CA ALA A 247 15.02 -8.82 24.43
C ALA A 247 14.47 -10.17 24.90
N LEU A 248 14.58 -11.19 24.06
CA LEU A 248 14.03 -12.50 24.36
C LEU A 248 14.92 -13.61 23.78
N ARG A 249 14.94 -14.76 24.46
CA ARG A 249 15.56 -15.98 23.97
C ARG A 249 14.52 -16.82 23.25
N VAL A 250 14.81 -17.21 22.01
CA VAL A 250 13.99 -18.15 21.22
C VAL A 250 14.74 -19.47 21.10
N VAL A 251 14.02 -20.57 21.29
CA VAL A 251 14.51 -21.91 20.99
C VAL A 251 14.20 -22.19 19.52
N ASP A 252 15.24 -22.37 18.71
CA ASP A 252 15.10 -22.65 17.28
C ASP A 252 14.60 -24.10 17.03
N SER A 253 14.28 -24.43 15.78
CA SER A 253 13.80 -25.77 15.42
C SER A 253 14.80 -26.91 15.69
N GLN A 254 16.06 -26.59 15.95
CA GLN A 254 17.13 -27.54 16.30
C GLN A 254 17.37 -27.59 17.82
N GLY A 255 16.60 -26.84 18.61
CA GLY A 255 16.74 -26.78 20.07
C GLY A 255 17.83 -25.82 20.55
N ARG A 256 18.46 -25.04 19.67
CA ARG A 256 19.48 -24.05 20.07
C ARG A 256 18.82 -22.79 20.58
N ILE A 257 19.44 -22.16 21.57
CA ILE A 257 18.99 -20.88 22.10
C ILE A 257 19.57 -19.76 21.24
N ARG A 258 18.70 -18.96 20.64
CA ARG A 258 19.05 -17.73 19.92
C ARG A 258 18.57 -16.52 20.69
N GLN A 259 19.34 -15.45 20.66
CA GLN A 259 19.01 -14.20 21.33
C GLN A 259 18.48 -13.19 20.32
N TYR A 260 17.25 -12.72 20.54
CA TYR A 260 16.60 -11.73 19.68
C TYR A 260 16.39 -10.42 20.42
N ARG A 261 16.57 -9.33 19.68
CA ARG A 261 16.16 -7.98 20.08
C ARG A 261 15.00 -7.56 19.21
N SER A 262 13.84 -7.33 19.82
CA SER A 262 12.59 -7.09 19.12
C SER A 262 12.04 -5.71 19.41
N HIS A 263 11.62 -4.99 18.37
CA HIS A 263 10.83 -3.77 18.50
C HIS A 263 9.36 -4.10 18.30
N VAL A 264 8.56 -3.83 19.33
CA VAL A 264 7.13 -4.10 19.37
C VAL A 264 6.37 -2.80 19.11
N HIS A 265 5.58 -2.79 18.05
CA HIS A 265 4.74 -1.67 17.63
C HIS A 265 3.26 -2.06 17.63
N ALA A 266 2.41 -1.24 18.23
CA ALA A 266 0.96 -1.45 18.14
C ALA A 266 0.42 -0.93 16.80
N VAL A 267 -0.29 -1.80 16.06
CA VAL A 267 -1.02 -1.43 14.84
C VAL A 267 -2.38 -0.85 15.20
N THR A 268 -2.99 -1.39 16.25
CA THR A 268 -4.26 -0.91 16.81
C THR A 268 -4.03 -0.71 18.31
N THR A 269 -4.46 0.44 18.83
CA THR A 269 -4.24 0.83 20.23
C THR A 269 -5.54 0.73 21.04
N GLY A 270 -5.40 0.46 22.34
CA GLY A 270 -6.54 0.40 23.27
C GLY A 270 -6.93 -1.03 23.67
N ALA A 271 -8.21 -1.24 23.98
CA ALA A 271 -8.72 -2.53 24.43
C ALA A 271 -8.74 -3.56 23.28
N PRO A 272 -8.60 -4.86 23.58
CA PRO A 272 -8.71 -5.92 22.57
C PRO A 272 -10.01 -5.82 21.75
N PRO A 273 -9.98 -6.22 20.46
CA PRO A 273 -8.85 -6.86 19.78
C PRO A 273 -7.85 -5.84 19.22
N TYR A 274 -6.61 -5.90 19.72
CA TYR A 274 -5.48 -5.16 19.18
C TYR A 274 -4.61 -6.08 18.31
N LYS A 275 -3.72 -5.46 17.53
CA LYS A 275 -2.69 -6.14 16.74
C LYS A 275 -1.34 -5.48 16.98
N VAL A 276 -0.29 -6.27 17.03
CA VAL A 276 1.08 -5.77 17.18
C VAL A 276 1.96 -6.29 16.06
N ILE A 277 2.92 -5.48 15.62
CA ILE A 277 4.01 -5.88 14.74
C ILE A 277 5.27 -6.02 15.59
N LEU A 278 6.03 -7.08 15.35
CA LEU A 278 7.35 -7.31 15.91
C LEU A 278 8.37 -7.30 14.77
N VAL A 279 9.43 -6.53 14.93
CA VAL A 279 10.64 -6.60 14.10
C VAL A 279 11.76 -7.06 15.00
N SER A 280 12.30 -8.26 14.73
CA SER A 280 13.21 -8.96 15.63
C SER A 280 14.54 -9.22 14.94
N GLN A 281 15.61 -8.68 15.49
CA GLN A 281 16.96 -8.85 15.00
C GLN A 281 17.65 -9.97 15.80
N ASP A 282 18.27 -10.92 15.11
CA ASP A 282 19.14 -11.92 15.75
C ASP A 282 20.43 -11.24 16.21
N VAL A 283 20.70 -11.30 17.51
CA VAL A 283 21.90 -10.72 18.14
C VAL A 283 22.74 -11.80 18.82
N THR A 284 22.54 -13.08 18.47
CA THR A 284 23.24 -14.22 19.05
C THR A 284 24.75 -14.09 18.85
N ASP A 285 25.21 -13.97 17.60
CA ASP A 285 26.64 -13.88 17.26
C ASP A 285 27.32 -12.66 17.91
N LEU A 286 26.62 -11.53 17.94
CA LEU A 286 27.11 -10.30 18.57
C LEU A 286 27.33 -10.53 20.07
N LYS A 287 26.33 -11.06 20.77
CA LYS A 287 26.41 -11.30 22.21
C LYS A 287 27.42 -12.39 22.57
N GLU A 288 27.51 -13.46 21.79
CA GLU A 288 28.53 -14.48 22.00
C GLU A 288 29.95 -13.91 21.83
N SER A 289 30.15 -13.01 20.84
CA SER A 289 31.44 -12.35 20.66
C SER A 289 31.76 -11.40 21.82
N GLU A 290 30.78 -10.63 22.29
CA GLU A 290 30.94 -9.74 23.45
C GLU A 290 31.27 -10.54 24.72
N GLU A 291 30.58 -11.65 24.95
CA GLU A 291 30.81 -12.51 26.11
C GLU A 291 32.20 -13.17 26.06
N LYS A 292 32.61 -13.69 24.90
CA LYS A 292 33.98 -14.22 24.70
C LYS A 292 35.05 -13.16 24.98
N MET A 293 34.82 -11.91 24.55
CA MET A 293 35.74 -10.80 24.78
C MET A 293 35.82 -10.43 26.27
N LEU A 294 34.68 -10.39 26.96
CA LEU A 294 34.62 -10.14 28.41
C LEU A 294 35.30 -11.26 29.21
N LEU A 295 35.06 -12.51 28.85
CA LEU A 295 35.71 -13.66 29.48
C LEU A 295 37.23 -13.63 29.28
N ALA A 296 37.71 -13.31 28.08
CA ALA A 296 39.14 -13.15 27.82
C ALA A 296 39.76 -12.01 28.65
N ALA A 297 39.08 -10.86 28.75
CA ALA A 297 39.53 -9.74 29.57
C ALA A 297 39.60 -10.10 31.06
N HIS A 298 38.57 -10.77 31.59
CA HIS A 298 38.56 -11.26 32.97
C HIS A 298 39.65 -12.31 33.23
N ALA A 299 39.91 -13.21 32.27
CA ALA A 299 40.97 -14.19 32.39
C ALA A 299 42.35 -13.52 32.49
N LEU A 300 42.63 -12.50 31.66
CA LEU A 300 43.88 -11.73 31.71
C LEU A 300 44.08 -11.03 33.07
N GLU A 301 43.02 -10.42 33.62
CA GLU A 301 43.05 -9.76 34.93
C GLU A 301 43.26 -10.74 36.10
N GLY A 302 42.84 -12.00 35.95
CA GLY A 302 42.99 -13.05 36.96
C GLY A 302 44.29 -13.85 36.91
N MET A 303 45.14 -13.63 35.90
CA MET A 303 46.44 -14.31 35.79
C MET A 303 47.43 -13.83 36.85
N THR A 304 48.23 -14.74 37.40
CA THR A 304 49.28 -14.43 38.39
C THR A 304 50.55 -13.86 37.78
N GLU A 305 50.77 -13.98 36.47
CA GLU A 305 51.91 -13.40 35.78
C GLU A 305 51.64 -11.95 35.39
N ALA A 306 52.68 -11.10 35.48
CA ALA A 306 52.60 -9.71 35.04
C ALA A 306 52.48 -9.63 33.51
N ILE A 307 51.34 -9.16 33.02
CA ILE A 307 51.06 -9.00 31.58
C ILE A 307 50.95 -7.51 31.26
N MET A 308 51.71 -7.10 30.24
CA MET A 308 51.67 -5.77 29.64
C MET A 308 51.40 -5.92 28.14
N ILE A 309 50.43 -5.17 27.63
CA ILE A 309 50.11 -5.09 26.20
C ILE A 309 50.51 -3.71 25.70
N THR A 310 51.29 -3.66 24.63
CA THR A 310 51.78 -2.42 24.03
C THR A 310 51.30 -2.26 22.59
N SER A 311 51.18 -1.01 22.15
CA SER A 311 50.94 -0.64 20.77
C SER A 311 52.22 -0.84 19.94
N ALA A 312 52.12 -0.81 18.61
CA ALA A 312 53.23 -1.04 17.70
C ALA A 312 54.41 -0.05 17.88
N ASP A 313 54.16 1.11 18.48
CA ASP A 313 55.13 2.15 18.84
C ASP A 313 55.77 1.94 20.23
N GLY A 314 55.40 0.89 20.96
CA GLY A 314 55.90 0.57 22.29
C GLY A 314 55.21 1.31 23.44
N THR A 315 54.08 1.98 23.16
CA THR A 315 53.26 2.65 24.18
C THR A 315 52.39 1.62 24.91
N ILE A 316 52.35 1.66 26.25
CA ILE A 316 51.56 0.75 27.07
C ILE A 316 50.06 1.03 26.88
N VAL A 317 49.34 0.04 26.34
CA VAL A 317 47.89 0.11 26.08
C VAL A 317 47.09 -0.41 27.27
N THR A 318 47.55 -1.49 27.90
CA THR A 318 46.95 -2.00 29.15
C THR A 318 47.91 -2.90 29.90
N VAL A 319 47.70 -3.03 31.21
CA VAL A 319 48.37 -3.99 32.09
C VAL A 319 47.33 -4.75 32.92
N ASN A 320 47.60 -5.99 33.30
CA ASN A 320 46.73 -6.75 34.21
C ASN A 320 47.02 -6.43 35.68
N ARG A 321 46.13 -6.85 36.59
CA ARG A 321 46.33 -6.68 38.03
C ARG A 321 47.66 -7.23 38.55
N ALA A 322 48.08 -8.41 38.12
CA ALA A 322 49.34 -9.01 38.57
C ALA A 322 50.57 -8.18 38.18
N PHE A 323 50.52 -7.43 37.07
CA PHE A 323 51.57 -6.47 36.74
C PHE A 323 51.71 -5.43 37.86
N SER A 324 50.61 -4.82 38.30
CA SER A 324 50.66 -3.85 39.40
C SER A 324 51.09 -4.48 40.72
N ASP A 325 50.60 -5.68 41.03
CA ASP A 325 50.95 -6.39 42.27
C ASP A 325 52.44 -6.79 42.32
N ILE A 326 53.02 -7.21 41.18
CA ILE A 326 54.42 -7.65 41.09
C ILE A 326 55.39 -6.48 40.95
N THR A 327 55.04 -5.49 40.11
CA THR A 327 55.96 -4.38 39.77
C THR A 327 55.81 -3.18 40.70
N GLY A 328 54.72 -3.10 41.47
CA GLY A 328 54.43 -1.98 42.36
C GLY A 328 53.92 -0.72 41.65
N HIS A 329 53.81 -0.73 40.32
CA HIS A 329 53.28 0.41 39.56
C HIS A 329 51.77 0.30 39.39
N ALA A 330 51.04 1.35 39.78
CA ALA A 330 49.61 1.40 39.55
C ALA A 330 49.31 1.48 38.04
N ARG A 331 48.23 0.82 37.62
CA ARG A 331 47.78 0.80 36.22
C ARG A 331 47.70 2.21 35.63
N ASP A 332 47.06 3.14 36.33
CA ASP A 332 46.83 4.50 35.82
C ASP A 332 48.12 5.31 35.60
N ASP A 333 49.21 4.97 36.30
CA ASP A 333 50.50 5.65 36.18
C ASP A 333 51.29 5.21 34.94
N VAL A 334 51.02 3.99 34.45
CA VAL A 334 51.78 3.35 33.36
C VAL A 334 51.05 3.36 32.02
N LEU A 335 49.72 3.52 32.00
CA LEU A 335 48.96 3.62 30.76
C LEU A 335 49.43 4.82 29.92
N GLY A 336 49.64 4.60 28.62
CA GLY A 336 50.10 5.65 27.70
C GLY A 336 51.59 6.00 27.81
N GLN A 337 52.35 5.36 28.70
CA GLN A 337 53.80 5.56 28.78
C GLN A 337 54.57 4.56 27.89
N PRO A 338 55.78 4.90 27.41
CA PRO A 338 56.64 3.94 26.71
C PRO A 338 57.09 2.79 27.63
N GLU A 339 57.00 1.53 27.17
CA GLU A 339 57.36 0.34 27.97
C GLU A 339 58.79 0.37 28.52
N LYS A 340 59.71 1.02 27.80
CA LYS A 340 61.14 1.11 28.14
C LYS A 340 61.37 1.89 29.43
N THR A 341 60.50 2.84 29.75
CA THR A 341 60.57 3.66 30.97
C THR A 341 60.33 2.82 32.22
N ILE A 342 59.52 1.78 32.12
CA ILE A 342 59.21 0.88 33.25
C ILE A 342 60.20 -0.29 33.33
N ARG A 343 60.64 -0.83 32.18
CA ARG A 343 61.62 -1.94 32.11
C ARG A 343 62.99 -1.61 32.71
N SER A 344 63.40 -0.34 32.67
CA SER A 344 64.67 0.12 33.23
C SER A 344 64.68 0.15 34.77
N GLY A 345 63.51 0.16 35.41
CA GLY A 345 63.37 0.17 36.88
C GLY A 345 63.18 -1.20 37.53
N LEU A 346 62.82 -2.23 36.76
CA LEU A 346 62.39 -3.54 37.29
C LEU A 346 63.48 -4.62 37.39
N ARG A 347 64.65 -4.41 36.80
CA ARG A 347 65.83 -5.30 36.96
C ARG A 347 67.14 -4.48 36.98
N PRO A 348 68.18 -4.95 37.69
CA PRO A 348 69.51 -4.36 37.61
C PRO A 348 70.01 -4.34 36.15
N PRO A 349 70.78 -3.31 35.73
CA PRO A 349 71.30 -3.17 34.36
C PRO A 349 72.04 -4.43 33.84
N GLU A 350 72.66 -5.18 34.75
CA GLU A 350 73.49 -6.37 34.49
C GLU A 350 72.77 -7.52 33.79
N PHE A 351 71.43 -7.61 33.87
CA PHE A 351 70.67 -8.69 33.25
C PHE A 351 70.47 -8.53 31.72
N TYR A 352 70.50 -7.29 31.22
CA TYR A 352 70.24 -7.01 29.80
C TYR A 352 71.47 -7.22 28.91
N ASP A 353 72.67 -7.02 29.46
CA ASP A 353 73.93 -7.25 28.75
C ASP A 353 74.15 -8.75 28.47
N GLU A 354 73.72 -9.63 29.38
CA GLU A 354 73.85 -11.09 29.22
C GLU A 354 72.88 -11.65 28.16
N ALA A 355 71.62 -11.21 28.16
CA ALA A 355 70.61 -11.68 27.21
C ALA A 355 70.90 -11.23 25.76
N TYR A 356 71.40 -10.00 25.56
CA TYR A 356 71.84 -9.53 24.24
C TYR A 356 73.11 -10.24 23.77
N ALA A 357 74.02 -10.60 24.68
CA ALA A 357 75.24 -11.35 24.34
C ALA A 357 74.95 -12.80 23.92
N THR A 358 73.91 -13.45 24.46
CA THR A 358 73.53 -14.81 24.06
C THR A 358 72.88 -14.86 22.67
N VAL A 359 72.00 -13.91 22.35
CA VAL A 359 71.36 -13.83 21.02
C VAL A 359 72.37 -13.49 19.90
N LEU A 360 73.44 -12.76 20.22
CA LEU A 360 74.54 -12.47 19.28
C LEU A 360 75.59 -13.60 19.18
N ARG A 361 75.58 -14.59 20.09
CA ARG A 361 76.49 -15.75 20.04
C ARG A 361 75.89 -16.97 19.34
N GLU A 362 74.57 -17.11 19.35
CA GLU A 362 73.88 -18.30 18.80
C GLU A 362 72.99 -17.98 17.57
N GLY A 363 73.06 -16.75 17.04
CA GLY A 363 72.44 -16.34 15.76
C GLY A 363 73.34 -16.54 14.56
#